data_AF-A0A3R7VY00-F1
#
_entry.id   AF-A0A3R7VY00-F1
#
_cell.length_a   1.000
_cell.length_b   1.000
_cell.length_c   1.000
_cell.angle_alpha   90.00
_cell.angle_beta   90.00
_cell.angle_gamma   90.00
#
_symmetry.space_group_name_H-M   'P 1'
#
loop_
_entity.id
_entity.type
_entity.pdbx_description
1 polymer ?
#
loop_
_entity_poly.entity_id
_entity_poly.type
_entity_poly.pdbx_seq_one_letter_code
_entity_poly.pdbx_strand_id
1 'polypeptide(L)'
;MSLTCYRIHAFTLDPFGGNPACVIPMTRWPDDAWMLKMAQEMAVAETAFIVPTPDDPEAEFHLRWFTPDIEMDLCGHATLASAHTVLHHITPNAEAVRFNSASGILTVRKTDDGRLEMDLPSRPPEPAKLPEPIANALNHAPTAVLKARDYVLVYPDQATVDAITIDRAEFDQIHLGHGGVIVTAPGDDVDFVSRFFTPQATILEDPVTGSAHCSLVPYWNTQTGQTAFWAEQRSARRGQLHCALDGDRVKVRGHALTFSVATLA
;
A
#
# COMPACT_ATOMS: atom_id res chain seq x y z
N MET A 1 2.39 -0.49 -30.51
CA MET A 1 3.16 -1.59 -29.88
C MET A 1 2.26 -2.07 -28.77
N SER A 2 1.71 -3.28 -28.86
CA SER A 2 0.66 -3.71 -27.94
C SER A 2 1.24 -3.99 -26.55
N LEU A 3 0.70 -3.33 -25.52
CA LEU A 3 1.08 -3.59 -24.13
C LEU A 3 0.01 -4.43 -23.44
N THR A 4 0.41 -5.31 -22.53
CA THR A 4 -0.55 -6.01 -21.67
C THR A 4 -0.66 -5.29 -20.34
N CYS A 5 -1.89 -5.01 -19.90
CA CYS A 5 -2.18 -4.46 -18.59
C CYS A 5 -2.95 -5.49 -17.76
N TYR A 6 -2.44 -5.79 -16.58
CA TYR A 6 -3.10 -6.61 -15.58
C TYR A 6 -3.70 -5.71 -14.52
N ARG A 7 -5.02 -5.70 -14.40
CA ARG A 7 -5.69 -5.02 -13.29
C ARG A 7 -5.86 -6.01 -12.15
N ILE A 8 -5.14 -5.78 -11.06
CA ILE A 8 -5.12 -6.63 -9.88
C ILE A 8 -5.75 -5.89 -8.71
N HIS A 9 -6.63 -6.54 -7.97
CA HIS A 9 -7.12 -6.04 -6.69
C HIS A 9 -6.34 -6.73 -5.57
N ALA A 10 -5.47 -5.98 -4.90
CA ALA A 10 -4.65 -6.47 -3.80
C ALA A 10 -5.41 -6.40 -2.46
N PHE A 11 -5.03 -7.28 -1.53
CA PHE A 11 -5.63 -7.41 -0.19
C PHE A 11 -7.12 -7.81 -0.19
N THR A 12 -7.55 -8.55 -1.21
CA THR A 12 -8.93 -9.01 -1.33
C THR A 12 -9.06 -10.24 -2.22
N LEU A 13 -10.18 -10.97 -2.06
CA LEU A 13 -10.74 -11.88 -3.06
C LEU A 13 -12.08 -11.39 -3.63
N ASP A 14 -12.64 -10.32 -3.06
CA ASP A 14 -13.84 -9.66 -3.56
C ASP A 14 -13.47 -8.78 -4.77
N PRO A 15 -14.11 -8.98 -5.95
CA PRO A 15 -13.93 -8.12 -7.13
C PRO A 15 -14.15 -6.63 -6.88
N PHE A 16 -14.87 -6.24 -5.84
CA PHE A 16 -15.16 -4.84 -5.51
C PHE A 16 -14.42 -4.34 -4.27
N GLY A 17 -13.65 -5.21 -3.60
CA GLY A 17 -12.86 -4.85 -2.44
C GLY A 17 -11.40 -4.55 -2.76
N GLY A 18 -10.59 -4.38 -1.71
CA GLY A 18 -9.14 -4.25 -1.80
C GLY A 18 -8.67 -2.99 -2.52
N ASN A 19 -7.39 -2.99 -2.90
CA ASN A 19 -6.77 -1.87 -3.60
C ASN A 19 -6.44 -2.21 -5.06
N PRO A 20 -7.09 -1.57 -6.04
CA PRO A 20 -6.80 -1.81 -7.45
C PRO A 20 -5.48 -1.19 -7.88
N ALA A 21 -4.62 -1.99 -8.50
CA ALA A 21 -3.44 -1.54 -9.22
C ALA A 21 -3.43 -2.07 -10.65
N CYS A 22 -2.88 -1.27 -11.56
CA CYS A 22 -2.56 -1.70 -12.91
C CYS A 22 -1.08 -2.11 -12.96
N VAL A 23 -0.78 -3.29 -13.48
CA VAL A 23 0.60 -3.77 -13.66
C VAL A 23 0.86 -3.93 -15.14
N ILE A 24 1.88 -3.23 -15.64
CA ILE A 24 2.26 -3.22 -17.06
C ILE A 24 3.69 -3.75 -17.17
N PRO A 25 3.87 -5.01 -17.60
CA PRO A 25 5.19 -5.55 -17.90
C PRO A 25 5.78 -4.89 -19.15
N MET A 26 7.03 -4.47 -19.03
CA MET A 26 7.79 -3.76 -20.06
C MET A 26 9.07 -4.53 -20.39
N THR A 27 9.57 -4.40 -21.63
CA THR A 27 10.86 -5.01 -22.02
C THR A 27 12.05 -4.11 -21.68
N ARG A 28 11.81 -2.81 -21.52
CA ARG A 28 12.77 -1.78 -21.11
C ARG A 28 12.01 -0.61 -20.51
N TRP A 29 12.69 0.24 -19.75
CA TRP A 29 12.06 1.45 -19.24
C TRP A 29 11.60 2.38 -20.37
N PRO A 30 10.32 2.79 -20.39
CA PRO A 30 9.91 3.98 -21.12
C PRO A 30 10.38 5.24 -20.38
N ASP A 31 10.20 6.40 -21.00
CA ASP A 31 10.49 7.69 -20.36
C ASP A 31 9.53 7.96 -19.19
N ASP A 32 10.02 8.64 -18.16
CA ASP A 32 9.25 8.96 -16.94
C ASP A 32 7.94 9.71 -17.25
N ALA A 33 7.99 10.66 -18.19
CA ALA A 33 6.83 11.41 -18.64
C ALA A 33 5.78 10.51 -19.34
N TRP A 34 6.21 9.42 -19.97
CA TRP A 34 5.29 8.45 -20.56
C TRP A 34 4.64 7.58 -19.48
N MET A 35 5.40 7.12 -18.49
CA MET A 35 4.85 6.33 -17.36
C MET A 35 3.82 7.13 -16.57
N LEU A 36 4.11 8.39 -16.30
CA LEU A 36 3.17 9.27 -15.61
C LEU A 36 1.87 9.45 -16.42
N LYS A 37 1.97 9.73 -17.73
CA LYS A 37 0.79 9.82 -18.60
C LYS A 37 -0.01 8.52 -18.65
N MET A 38 0.67 7.38 -18.67
CA MET A 38 0.01 6.08 -18.64
C MET A 38 -0.69 5.84 -17.29
N ALA A 39 -0.08 6.21 -16.17
CA ALA A 39 -0.71 6.13 -14.86
C ALA A 39 -1.96 7.02 -14.75
N GLN A 40 -1.91 8.21 -15.34
CA GLN A 40 -3.08 9.11 -15.46
C GLN A 40 -4.21 8.46 -16.29
N GLU A 41 -3.88 7.85 -17.42
CA GLU A 41 -4.85 7.16 -18.28
C GLU A 41 -5.49 5.94 -17.57
N MET A 42 -4.71 5.18 -16.81
CA MET A 42 -5.21 4.01 -16.07
C MET A 42 -6.16 4.40 -14.93
N ALA A 43 -6.01 5.61 -14.37
CA ALA A 43 -6.89 6.20 -13.37
C ALA A 43 -7.21 5.27 -12.17
N VAL A 44 -6.21 4.52 -11.72
CA VAL A 44 -6.23 3.70 -10.49
C VAL A 44 -5.36 4.36 -9.42
N ALA A 45 -5.36 3.80 -8.20
CA ALA A 45 -4.51 4.26 -7.11
C ALA A 45 -3.04 4.30 -7.59
N GLU A 46 -2.56 3.16 -8.13
CA GLU A 46 -1.21 3.06 -8.64
C GLU A 46 -1.13 2.21 -9.91
N THR A 47 -0.29 2.67 -10.83
CA THR A 47 0.19 1.89 -11.97
C THR A 47 1.64 1.50 -11.72
N ALA A 48 1.89 0.19 -11.70
CA ALA A 48 3.20 -0.41 -11.57
C ALA A 48 3.75 -0.83 -12.93
N PHE A 49 5.03 -0.54 -13.13
CA PHE A 49 5.78 -0.99 -14.30
C PHE A 49 6.88 -1.94 -13.84
N ILE A 50 6.98 -3.11 -14.49
CA ILE A 50 8.04 -4.09 -14.22
C ILE A 50 8.88 -4.32 -15.46
N VAL A 51 10.20 -4.42 -15.28
CA VAL A 51 11.16 -4.73 -16.35
C VAL A 51 12.03 -5.90 -15.90
N PRO A 52 12.10 -7.01 -16.65
CA PRO A 52 12.96 -8.15 -16.30
C PRO A 52 14.43 -7.76 -16.21
N THR A 53 15.15 -8.37 -15.26
CA THR A 53 16.58 -8.14 -15.02
C THR A 53 17.37 -9.46 -15.05
N PRO A 54 17.52 -10.10 -16.22
CA PRO A 54 18.10 -11.44 -16.32
C PRO A 54 19.56 -11.53 -15.86
N ASP A 55 20.27 -10.40 -15.87
CA ASP A 55 21.68 -10.30 -15.47
C ASP A 55 21.86 -9.82 -14.01
N ASP A 56 20.77 -9.51 -13.28
CA ASP A 56 20.81 -9.10 -11.87
C ASP A 56 20.56 -10.32 -10.97
N PRO A 57 21.55 -10.80 -10.19
CA PRO A 57 21.36 -11.94 -9.30
C PRO A 57 20.44 -11.62 -8.11
N GLU A 58 20.27 -10.33 -7.75
CA GLU A 58 19.54 -9.91 -6.56
C GLU A 58 18.03 -9.80 -6.82
N ALA A 59 17.61 -9.56 -8.07
CA ALA A 59 16.20 -9.38 -8.43
C ALA A 59 15.86 -9.93 -9.81
N GLU A 60 14.67 -10.53 -9.96
CA GLU A 60 14.18 -10.99 -11.26
C GLU A 60 13.59 -9.86 -12.10
N PHE A 61 13.14 -8.77 -11.46
CA PHE A 61 12.57 -7.60 -12.12
C PHE A 61 13.00 -6.31 -11.42
N HIS A 62 13.11 -5.22 -12.17
CA HIS A 62 12.94 -3.89 -11.60
C HIS A 62 11.46 -3.53 -11.47
N LEU A 63 11.13 -2.64 -10.53
CA LEU A 63 9.77 -2.19 -10.25
C LEU A 63 9.73 -0.68 -9.96
N ARG A 64 8.79 0.02 -10.60
CA ARG A 64 8.47 1.44 -10.37
C ARG A 64 6.96 1.61 -10.23
N TRP A 65 6.53 2.60 -9.45
CA TRP A 65 5.12 2.87 -9.18
C TRP A 65 4.79 4.33 -9.43
N PHE A 66 3.65 4.56 -10.07
CA PHE A 66 3.16 5.89 -10.36
C PHE A 66 1.72 5.99 -9.88
N THR A 67 1.44 7.01 -9.08
CA THR A 67 0.07 7.51 -8.96
C THR A 67 -0.25 8.33 -10.22
N PRO A 68 -1.51 8.78 -10.40
CA PRO A 68 -1.82 9.76 -11.44
C PRO A 68 -1.05 11.10 -11.30
N ASP A 69 -0.47 11.35 -10.13
CA ASP A 69 0.15 12.63 -9.77
C ASP A 69 1.68 12.59 -9.86
N ILE A 70 2.31 11.54 -9.33
CA ILE A 70 3.76 11.44 -9.15
C ILE A 70 4.28 9.99 -9.18
N GLU A 71 5.60 9.83 -9.30
CA GLU A 71 6.28 8.58 -8.98
C GLU A 71 6.42 8.40 -7.47
N MET A 72 6.11 7.21 -6.98
CA MET A 72 6.23 6.82 -5.57
C MET A 72 7.53 6.07 -5.30
N ASP A 73 8.12 6.32 -4.12
CA ASP A 73 9.35 5.65 -3.67
C ASP A 73 9.10 4.23 -3.12
N LEU A 74 7.89 3.97 -2.62
CA LEU A 74 7.42 2.67 -2.12
C LEU A 74 5.90 2.59 -2.18
N CYS A 75 5.37 1.53 -2.80
CA CYS A 75 3.94 1.23 -2.76
C CYS A 75 3.68 -0.25 -2.43
N GLY A 76 3.04 -0.50 -1.28
CA GLY A 76 2.77 -1.85 -0.80
C GLY A 76 1.80 -2.62 -1.71
N HIS A 77 0.57 -2.14 -1.92
CA HIS A 77 -0.43 -2.93 -2.65
C HIS A 77 -0.04 -3.16 -4.13
N ALA A 78 0.59 -2.18 -4.78
CA ALA A 78 1.05 -2.31 -6.17
C ALA A 78 2.26 -3.25 -6.30
N THR A 79 3.09 -3.37 -5.25
CA THR A 79 4.11 -4.44 -5.16
C THR A 79 3.47 -5.82 -5.07
N LEU A 80 2.42 -5.97 -4.24
CA LEU A 80 1.71 -7.25 -4.11
C LEU A 80 0.99 -7.61 -5.41
N ALA A 81 0.39 -6.62 -6.10
CA ALA A 81 -0.19 -6.77 -7.42
C ALA A 81 0.83 -7.18 -8.48
N SER A 82 2.02 -6.57 -8.47
CA SER A 82 3.12 -6.91 -9.38
C SER A 82 3.59 -8.34 -9.13
N ALA A 83 3.75 -8.73 -7.88
CA ALA A 83 4.08 -10.10 -7.51
C ALA A 83 3.00 -11.08 -7.97
N HIS A 84 1.72 -10.78 -7.74
CA HIS A 84 0.61 -11.60 -8.22
C HIS A 84 0.65 -11.80 -9.73
N THR A 85 0.93 -10.72 -10.47
CA THR A 85 1.09 -10.73 -11.93
C THR A 85 2.22 -11.67 -12.35
N VAL A 86 3.40 -11.53 -11.75
CA VAL A 86 4.54 -12.41 -12.07
C VAL A 86 4.22 -13.86 -11.72
N LEU A 87 3.78 -14.11 -10.50
CA LEU A 87 3.65 -15.44 -9.91
C LEU A 87 2.44 -16.26 -10.39
N HIS A 88 1.51 -15.64 -11.13
CA HIS A 88 0.34 -16.33 -11.71
C HIS A 88 0.25 -16.21 -13.23
N HIS A 89 0.82 -15.16 -13.85
CA HIS A 89 0.65 -14.92 -15.29
C HIS A 89 1.94 -14.98 -16.10
N ILE A 90 3.09 -14.65 -15.52
CA ILE A 90 4.38 -14.60 -16.24
C ILE A 90 5.22 -15.85 -15.96
N THR A 91 5.42 -16.17 -14.69
CA THR A 91 6.26 -17.28 -14.21
C THR A 91 5.49 -18.09 -13.14
N PRO A 92 4.42 -18.81 -13.52
CA PRO A 92 3.50 -19.44 -12.57
C PRO A 92 4.13 -20.51 -11.67
N ASN A 93 5.25 -21.10 -12.10
CA ASN A 93 5.99 -22.11 -11.34
C ASN A 93 6.94 -21.52 -10.29
N ALA A 94 7.08 -20.20 -10.23
CA ALA A 94 7.87 -19.55 -9.18
C ALA A 94 7.08 -19.48 -7.87
N GLU A 95 7.78 -19.67 -6.76
CA GLU A 95 7.23 -19.53 -5.39
C GLU A 95 7.43 -18.13 -4.81
N ALA A 96 8.39 -17.38 -5.36
CA ALA A 96 8.69 -16.02 -4.94
C ALA A 96 9.23 -15.18 -6.11
N VAL A 97 9.19 -13.86 -5.94
CA VAL A 97 9.78 -12.88 -6.85
C VAL A 97 10.41 -11.76 -6.02
N ARG A 98 11.58 -11.30 -6.46
CA ARG A 98 12.32 -10.18 -5.92
C ARG A 98 12.29 -9.02 -6.92
N PHE A 99 11.97 -7.84 -6.42
CA PHE A 99 11.94 -6.61 -7.19
C PHE A 99 13.04 -5.66 -6.73
N ASN A 100 13.82 -5.13 -7.66
CA ASN A 100 14.73 -4.03 -7.41
C ASN A 100 13.99 -2.70 -7.64
N SER A 101 13.92 -1.87 -6.60
CA SER A 101 13.14 -0.63 -6.59
C SER A 101 13.91 0.53 -5.95
N ALA A 102 13.34 1.74 -6.00
CA ALA A 102 13.91 2.92 -5.32
C ALA A 102 14.07 2.72 -3.79
N SER A 103 13.26 1.84 -3.19
CA SER A 103 13.34 1.48 -1.76
C SER A 103 14.19 0.24 -1.48
N GLY A 104 14.98 -0.21 -2.46
CA GLY A 104 15.80 -1.43 -2.38
C GLY A 104 15.06 -2.68 -2.83
N ILE A 105 15.58 -3.83 -2.41
CA ILE A 105 15.03 -5.15 -2.80
C ILE A 105 13.75 -5.44 -2.01
N LEU A 106 12.67 -5.73 -2.73
CA LEU A 106 11.38 -6.15 -2.19
C LEU A 106 11.12 -7.60 -2.58
N THR A 107 10.93 -8.47 -1.58
CA THR A 107 10.64 -9.89 -1.81
C THR A 107 9.17 -10.16 -1.53
N VAL A 108 8.50 -10.86 -2.46
CA VAL A 108 7.15 -11.37 -2.27
C VAL A 108 7.13 -12.87 -2.56
N ARG A 109 6.52 -13.64 -1.65
CA ARG A 109 6.40 -15.10 -1.77
C ARG A 109 4.96 -15.58 -1.63
N LYS A 110 4.63 -16.70 -2.28
CA LYS A 110 3.40 -17.44 -2.02
C LYS A 110 3.46 -18.05 -0.61
N THR A 111 2.31 -18.14 0.02
CA THR A 111 2.12 -18.88 1.28
C THR A 111 1.19 -20.06 1.05
N ASP A 112 1.27 -21.07 1.92
CA ASP A 112 0.50 -22.31 1.80
C ASP A 112 -1.02 -22.08 1.85
N ASP A 113 -1.48 -20.97 2.47
CA ASP A 113 -2.89 -20.57 2.55
C ASP A 113 -3.36 -19.72 1.35
N GLY A 114 -2.56 -19.61 0.30
CA GLY A 114 -2.91 -18.92 -0.94
C GLY A 114 -2.84 -17.39 -0.86
N ARG A 115 -2.16 -16.83 0.14
CA ARG A 115 -1.82 -15.41 0.19
C ARG A 115 -0.47 -15.15 -0.47
N LEU A 116 -0.18 -13.88 -0.70
CA LEU A 116 1.15 -13.38 -0.97
C LEU A 116 1.67 -12.68 0.28
N GLU A 117 2.90 -13.01 0.69
CA GLU A 117 3.60 -12.35 1.78
C GLU A 117 4.67 -11.41 1.22
N MET A 118 4.58 -10.15 1.63
CA MET A 118 5.58 -9.13 1.38
C MET A 118 6.45 -8.90 2.60
N ASP A 119 7.73 -8.69 2.36
CA ASP A 119 8.71 -8.33 3.38
C ASP A 119 9.04 -6.83 3.34
N LEU A 120 8.62 -6.09 4.38
CA LEU A 120 8.80 -4.64 4.50
C LEU A 120 9.63 -4.26 5.73
N PRO A 121 10.29 -3.08 5.74
CA PRO A 121 11.00 -2.61 6.93
C PRO A 121 10.02 -2.23 8.05
N SER A 122 10.38 -2.54 9.30
CA SER A 122 9.73 -1.99 10.49
C SER A 122 10.14 -0.54 10.69
N ARG A 123 9.17 0.34 10.92
CA ARG A 123 9.35 1.80 11.13
C ARG A 123 8.53 2.24 12.34
N PRO A 124 8.96 1.92 13.57
CA PRO A 124 8.24 2.31 14.79
C PRO A 124 8.00 3.82 14.82
N PRO A 125 6.75 4.29 14.96
CA PRO A 125 6.46 5.72 14.99
C PRO A 125 6.76 6.32 16.37
N GLU A 126 7.19 7.57 16.38
CA GLU A 126 7.52 8.32 17.60
C GLU A 126 6.49 9.43 17.86
N PRO A 127 6.28 9.87 19.12
CA PRO A 127 5.38 10.98 19.43
C PRO A 127 5.70 12.24 18.61
N ALA A 128 4.67 12.89 18.08
CA ALA A 128 4.82 14.05 17.21
C ALA A 128 3.77 15.13 17.50
N LYS A 129 4.06 16.37 17.10
CA LYS A 129 3.06 17.46 17.09
C LYS A 129 2.14 17.29 15.89
N LEU A 130 0.82 17.42 16.11
CA LEU A 130 -0.17 17.47 15.03
C LEU A 130 -0.05 18.81 14.28
N PRO A 131 0.19 18.81 12.96
CA PRO A 131 0.13 20.01 12.15
C PRO A 131 -1.26 20.64 12.14
N GLU A 132 -1.34 21.96 12.17
CA GLU A 132 -2.61 22.71 12.19
C GLU A 132 -3.53 22.37 11.00
N PRO A 133 -3.05 22.26 9.74
CA PRO A 133 -3.90 21.85 8.63
C PRO A 133 -4.56 20.48 8.82
N ILE A 134 -3.82 19.52 9.40
CA ILE A 134 -4.37 18.19 9.70
C ILE A 134 -5.36 18.28 10.85
N ALA A 135 -5.05 19.04 11.90
CA ALA A 135 -5.93 19.22 13.05
C ALA A 135 -7.27 19.87 12.66
N ASN A 136 -7.23 20.90 11.80
CA ASN A 136 -8.41 21.61 11.32
C ASN A 136 -9.26 20.75 10.38
N ALA A 137 -8.63 19.86 9.61
CA ALA A 137 -9.31 18.99 8.66
C ALA A 137 -10.10 17.84 9.29
N LEU A 138 -9.80 17.47 10.54
CA LEU A 138 -10.38 16.32 11.21
C LEU A 138 -11.65 16.71 11.98
N ASN A 139 -12.73 15.95 11.79
CA ASN A 139 -13.95 16.07 12.60
C ASN A 139 -13.82 15.49 14.02
N HIS A 140 -12.78 14.70 14.28
CA HIS A 140 -12.48 14.12 15.59
C HIS A 140 -10.98 14.28 15.92
N ALA A 141 -10.69 14.79 17.12
CA ALA A 141 -9.33 14.89 17.62
C ALA A 141 -8.76 13.50 17.98
N PRO A 142 -7.51 13.19 17.60
CA PRO A 142 -6.88 11.93 17.98
C PRO A 142 -6.48 11.90 19.46
N THR A 143 -6.44 10.71 20.05
CA THR A 143 -5.99 10.48 21.44
C THR A 143 -4.46 10.48 21.55
N ALA A 144 -3.76 10.09 20.48
CA ALA A 144 -2.32 10.18 20.36
C ALA A 144 -1.90 10.52 18.93
N VAL A 145 -0.78 11.21 18.80
CA VAL A 145 -0.21 11.64 17.52
C VAL A 145 1.23 11.16 17.46
N LEU A 146 1.52 10.31 16.50
CA LEU A 146 2.86 9.80 16.25
C LEU A 146 3.25 10.04 14.79
N LYS A 147 4.53 9.84 14.48
CA LYS A 147 5.05 9.97 13.13
C LYS A 147 6.24 9.03 12.90
N ALA A 148 6.27 8.45 11.71
CA ALA A 148 7.46 7.85 11.11
C ALA A 148 7.64 8.44 9.70
N ARG A 149 7.40 7.66 8.65
CA ARG A 149 7.17 8.20 7.29
C ARG A 149 5.84 8.96 7.25
N ASP A 150 4.79 8.29 7.70
CA ASP A 150 3.43 8.78 7.74
C ASP A 150 3.08 9.27 9.16
N TYR A 151 2.13 10.20 9.27
CA TYR A 151 1.51 10.49 10.56
C TYR A 151 0.64 9.30 10.98
N VAL A 152 0.69 8.93 12.26
CA VAL A 152 -0.15 7.89 12.86
C VAL A 152 -1.01 8.54 13.93
N LEU A 153 -2.30 8.64 13.65
CA LEU A 153 -3.30 9.25 14.52
C LEU A 153 -4.12 8.14 15.17
N VAL A 154 -4.08 8.08 16.51
CA VAL A 154 -4.72 7.02 17.28
C VAL A 154 -6.09 7.50 17.75
N TYR A 155 -7.09 6.64 17.68
CA TYR A 155 -8.46 6.87 18.09
C TYR A 155 -8.92 5.78 19.08
N PRO A 156 -9.96 6.05 19.90
CA PRO A 156 -10.35 5.14 20.96
C PRO A 156 -10.96 3.83 20.44
N ASP A 157 -11.67 3.87 19.31
CA ASP A 157 -12.44 2.73 18.80
C ASP A 157 -12.62 2.78 17.28
N GLN A 158 -13.00 1.62 16.72
CA GLN A 158 -13.31 1.43 15.30
C GLN A 158 -14.43 2.36 14.81
N ALA A 159 -15.47 2.57 15.63
CA ALA A 159 -16.60 3.43 15.28
C ALA A 159 -16.15 4.88 14.99
N THR A 160 -15.21 5.40 15.79
CA THR A 160 -14.63 6.72 15.57
C THR A 160 -13.84 6.76 14.26
N VAL A 161 -13.03 5.74 13.97
CA VAL A 161 -12.27 5.65 12.70
C VAL A 161 -13.21 5.59 11.48
N ASP A 162 -14.28 4.81 11.55
CA ASP A 162 -15.30 4.72 10.51
C ASP A 162 -16.02 6.07 10.29
N ALA A 163 -16.21 6.86 11.36
CA ALA A 163 -16.88 8.16 11.31
C ALA A 163 -15.97 9.34 10.89
N ILE A 164 -14.66 9.13 10.73
CA ILE A 164 -13.74 10.21 10.33
C ILE A 164 -14.10 10.73 8.94
N THR A 165 -14.24 12.06 8.85
CA THR A 165 -14.34 12.80 7.59
C THR A 165 -13.21 13.80 7.52
N ILE A 166 -12.63 13.96 6.33
CA ILE A 166 -11.54 14.91 6.08
C ILE A 166 -12.10 16.12 5.35
N ASP A 167 -12.00 17.31 5.95
CA ASP A 167 -12.19 18.56 5.22
C ASP A 167 -10.99 18.77 4.29
N ARG A 168 -11.21 18.51 3.00
CA ARG A 168 -10.18 18.59 1.97
C ARG A 168 -9.59 20.01 1.83
N ALA A 169 -10.38 21.06 2.08
CA ALA A 169 -9.91 22.44 1.92
C ALA A 169 -8.86 22.82 2.97
N GLU A 170 -8.99 22.30 4.19
CA GLU A 170 -7.96 22.41 5.23
C GLU A 170 -6.82 21.42 4.99
N PHE A 171 -7.15 20.17 4.66
CA PHE A 171 -6.17 19.09 4.52
C PHE A 171 -5.15 19.36 3.42
N ASP A 172 -5.56 19.96 2.31
CA ASP A 172 -4.66 20.24 1.18
C ASP A 172 -3.73 21.43 1.39
N GLN A 173 -3.85 22.16 2.51
CA GLN A 173 -2.94 23.25 2.84
C GLN A 173 -1.55 22.77 3.30
N ILE A 174 -1.34 21.45 3.45
CA ILE A 174 -0.05 20.85 3.79
C ILE A 174 0.44 19.90 2.69
N HIS A 175 1.75 19.94 2.42
CA HIS A 175 2.42 18.99 1.54
C HIS A 175 3.27 18.02 2.36
N LEU A 176 2.96 16.72 2.26
CA LEU A 176 3.63 15.65 3.01
C LEU A 176 4.67 14.87 2.18
N GLY A 177 4.93 15.27 0.93
CA GLY A 177 5.80 14.52 0.02
C GLY A 177 5.21 13.14 -0.27
N HIS A 178 6.02 12.08 -0.14
CA HIS A 178 5.59 10.69 -0.30
C HIS A 178 4.83 10.12 0.91
N GLY A 179 4.63 10.90 1.98
CA GLY A 179 3.94 10.48 3.19
C GLY A 179 2.45 10.81 3.21
N GLY A 180 1.72 10.21 4.13
CA GLY A 180 0.30 10.47 4.36
C GLY A 180 -0.08 10.48 5.83
N VAL A 181 -1.38 10.36 6.09
CA VAL A 181 -1.99 10.36 7.42
C VAL A 181 -2.77 9.06 7.62
N ILE A 182 -2.28 8.25 8.55
CA ILE A 182 -2.94 7.04 9.02
C ILE A 182 -3.83 7.41 10.20
N VAL A 183 -5.08 6.94 10.20
CA VAL A 183 -5.94 6.93 11.39
C VAL A 183 -6.12 5.48 11.80
N THR A 184 -6.04 5.16 13.10
CA THR A 184 -6.10 3.78 13.59
C THR A 184 -6.73 3.67 14.96
N ALA A 185 -7.35 2.52 15.25
CA ALA A 185 -7.96 2.19 16.53
C ALA A 185 -7.98 0.66 16.72
N PRO A 186 -8.26 0.15 17.93
CA PRO A 186 -8.57 -1.26 18.12
C PRO A 186 -9.78 -1.64 17.24
N GLY A 187 -9.74 -2.84 16.66
CA GLY A 187 -10.85 -3.36 15.87
C GLY A 187 -11.89 -4.07 16.73
N ASP A 188 -13.11 -4.18 16.22
CA ASP A 188 -14.17 -4.93 16.90
C ASP A 188 -14.01 -6.45 16.69
N ASP A 189 -13.70 -6.84 15.44
CA ASP A 189 -13.58 -8.24 14.99
C ASP A 189 -12.14 -8.60 14.52
N VAL A 190 -11.23 -7.63 14.58
CA VAL A 190 -9.82 -7.75 14.16
C VAL A 190 -8.95 -7.06 15.21
N ASP A 191 -7.65 -7.33 15.23
CA ASP A 191 -6.76 -6.76 16.25
C ASP A 191 -6.70 -5.23 16.17
N PHE A 192 -6.68 -4.67 14.96
CA PHE A 192 -6.79 -3.23 14.75
C PHE A 192 -7.37 -2.87 13.38
N VAL A 193 -7.89 -1.66 13.29
CA VAL A 193 -8.34 -1.05 12.04
C VAL A 193 -7.53 0.17 11.66
N SER A 194 -7.55 0.53 10.38
CA SER A 194 -6.96 1.78 9.91
C SER A 194 -7.71 2.40 8.73
N ARG A 195 -7.43 3.68 8.44
CA ARG A 195 -7.67 4.32 7.14
C ARG A 195 -6.45 5.17 6.79
N PHE A 196 -6.28 5.52 5.51
CA PHE A 196 -5.11 6.24 5.02
C PHE A 196 -5.51 7.38 4.09
N PHE A 197 -5.02 8.59 4.39
CA PHE A 197 -5.33 9.79 3.61
C PHE A 197 -4.07 10.51 3.14
N THR A 198 -4.10 11.02 1.92
CA THR A 198 -2.99 11.77 1.33
C THR A 198 -3.46 13.16 0.90
N PRO A 199 -2.87 14.24 1.46
CA PRO A 199 -3.23 15.59 1.05
C PRO A 199 -2.75 15.84 -0.38
N GLN A 200 -3.48 16.67 -1.12
CA GLN A 200 -3.21 17.07 -2.51
C GLN A 200 -3.24 15.94 -3.54
N ALA A 201 -3.48 14.68 -3.13
CA ALA A 201 -3.59 13.55 -4.05
C ALA A 201 -4.91 13.53 -4.80
N THR A 202 -4.89 13.08 -6.06
CA THR A 202 -6.10 12.86 -6.88
C THR A 202 -7.06 11.89 -6.19
N ILE A 203 -6.51 10.86 -5.52
CA ILE A 203 -7.27 9.93 -4.68
C ILE A 203 -6.99 10.29 -3.22
N LEU A 204 -7.99 10.87 -2.54
CA LEU A 204 -7.85 11.31 -1.15
C LEU A 204 -7.53 10.16 -0.20
N GLU A 205 -8.34 9.10 -0.27
CA GLU A 205 -8.28 7.96 0.62
C GLU A 205 -7.76 6.75 -0.15
N ASP A 206 -6.61 6.24 0.27
CA ASP A 206 -6.02 5.04 -0.32
C ASP A 206 -6.81 3.81 0.16
N PRO A 207 -7.32 2.92 -0.73
CA PRO A 207 -8.18 1.83 -0.31
C PRO A 207 -7.53 0.86 0.68
N VAL A 208 -6.29 0.43 0.41
CA VAL A 208 -5.52 -0.47 1.29
C VAL A 208 -4.01 -0.19 1.15
N THR A 209 -3.38 0.20 2.25
CA THR A 209 -2.01 0.71 2.26
C THR A 209 -1.06 -0.25 2.96
N GLY A 210 -0.48 -1.17 2.20
CA GLY A 210 0.47 -2.15 2.74
C GLY A 210 1.67 -1.51 3.48
N SER A 211 2.20 -0.39 2.97
CA SER A 211 3.34 0.31 3.58
C SER A 211 3.00 1.01 4.91
N ALA A 212 1.73 1.34 5.17
CA ALA A 212 1.31 1.90 6.46
C ALA A 212 1.58 0.92 7.61
N HIS A 213 1.62 -0.38 7.30
CA HIS A 213 1.87 -1.45 8.27
C HIS A 213 3.33 -1.51 8.72
N CYS A 214 4.26 -0.84 8.02
CA CYS A 214 5.60 -0.56 8.54
C CYS A 214 5.55 0.16 9.90
N SER A 215 4.55 1.01 10.13
CA SER A 215 4.39 1.79 11.36
C SER A 215 3.27 1.27 12.26
N LEU A 216 2.17 0.78 11.69
CA LEU A 216 1.05 0.24 12.48
C LEU A 216 1.45 -1.01 13.27
N VAL A 217 2.17 -1.95 12.65
CA VAL A 217 2.54 -3.22 13.29
C VAL A 217 3.44 -3.01 14.52
N PRO A 218 4.57 -2.27 14.46
CA PRO A 218 5.36 -2.01 15.66
C PRO A 218 4.62 -1.16 16.70
N TYR A 219 3.73 -0.26 16.28
CA TYR A 219 2.88 0.50 17.21
C TYR A 219 1.95 -0.44 17.99
N TRP A 220 1.17 -1.28 17.31
CA TRP A 220 0.22 -2.20 17.94
C TRP A 220 0.91 -3.33 18.72
N ASN A 221 2.12 -3.75 18.31
CA ASN A 221 2.98 -4.61 19.14
C ASN A 221 3.32 -3.95 20.48
N THR A 222 3.68 -2.66 20.47
CA THR A 222 3.97 -1.94 21.71
C THR A 222 2.73 -1.83 22.61
N GLN A 223 1.53 -1.66 22.04
CA GLN A 223 0.29 -1.54 22.82
C GLN A 223 -0.19 -2.87 23.42
N THR A 224 0.00 -3.99 22.70
CA THR A 224 -0.67 -5.27 23.01
C THR A 224 0.29 -6.39 23.40
N GLY A 225 1.58 -6.27 23.09
CA GLY A 225 2.57 -7.34 23.22
C GLY A 225 2.48 -8.45 22.16
N GLN A 226 1.49 -8.40 21.24
CA GLN A 226 1.32 -9.39 20.18
C GLN A 226 2.35 -9.19 19.06
N THR A 227 2.75 -10.27 18.37
CA THR A 227 3.68 -10.20 17.23
C THR A 227 3.03 -10.56 15.89
N ALA A 228 1.78 -11.02 15.90
CA ALA A 228 0.98 -11.29 14.71
C ALA A 228 -0.38 -10.61 14.86
N PHE A 229 -0.91 -10.11 13.76
CA PHE A 229 -2.11 -9.27 13.75
C PHE A 229 -2.99 -9.57 12.54
N TRP A 230 -4.28 -9.62 12.78
CA TRP A 230 -5.31 -9.41 11.77
C TRP A 230 -5.68 -7.93 11.76
N ALA A 231 -5.56 -7.30 10.60
CA ALA A 231 -5.86 -5.90 10.40
C ALA A 231 -6.88 -5.72 9.28
N GLU A 232 -7.73 -4.70 9.40
CA GLU A 232 -8.62 -4.27 8.32
C GLU A 232 -8.47 -2.77 8.05
N GLN A 233 -8.21 -2.41 6.79
CA GLN A 233 -8.27 -1.00 6.37
C GLN A 233 -9.72 -0.67 5.99
N ARG A 234 -10.34 0.27 6.70
CA ARG A 234 -11.77 0.62 6.69
C ARG A 234 -12.14 1.67 5.65
N SER A 235 -11.51 1.61 4.49
CA SER A 235 -11.92 2.43 3.34
C SER A 235 -13.25 1.93 2.77
N ALA A 236 -13.82 2.67 1.82
CA ALA A 236 -15.04 2.25 1.12
C ALA A 236 -14.93 0.88 0.43
N ARG A 237 -13.72 0.47 0.03
CA ARG A 237 -13.47 -0.85 -0.59
C ARG A 237 -13.10 -1.93 0.42
N ARG A 238 -12.62 -1.53 1.60
CA ARG A 238 -12.06 -2.40 2.64
C ARG A 238 -10.87 -3.24 2.16
N GLY A 239 -10.06 -3.70 3.11
CA GLY A 239 -8.99 -4.65 2.80
C GLY A 239 -8.49 -5.35 4.04
N GLN A 240 -8.25 -6.64 3.92
CA GLN A 240 -7.79 -7.48 5.02
C GLN A 240 -6.30 -7.77 4.87
N LEU A 241 -5.56 -7.57 5.95
CA LEU A 241 -4.14 -7.82 6.02
C LEU A 241 -3.85 -8.75 7.20
N HIS A 242 -2.94 -9.69 6.98
CA HIS A 242 -2.36 -10.46 8.07
C HIS A 242 -0.90 -10.09 8.20
N CYS A 243 -0.53 -9.58 9.36
CA CYS A 243 0.77 -8.98 9.59
C CYS A 243 1.54 -9.73 10.67
N ALA A 244 2.87 -9.78 10.54
CA ALA A 244 3.74 -10.27 11.60
C ALA A 244 4.96 -9.37 11.76
N LEU A 245 5.35 -9.10 13.00
CA LEU A 245 6.59 -8.42 13.35
C LEU A 245 7.70 -9.47 13.54
N ASP A 246 8.80 -9.29 12.82
CA ASP A 246 9.97 -10.19 12.84
C ASP A 246 11.23 -9.33 12.97
N GLY A 247 11.58 -8.96 14.20
CA GLY A 247 12.69 -8.05 14.50
C GLY A 247 12.49 -6.66 13.89
N ASP A 248 13.36 -6.30 12.94
CA ASP A 248 13.33 -5.03 12.20
C ASP A 248 12.52 -5.13 10.90
N ARG A 249 11.78 -6.23 10.69
CA ARG A 249 10.94 -6.48 9.51
C ARG A 249 9.47 -6.65 9.88
N VAL A 250 8.61 -6.26 8.96
CA VAL A 250 7.16 -6.49 9.00
C VAL A 250 6.79 -7.34 7.79
N LYS A 251 6.23 -8.52 8.05
CA LYS A 251 5.62 -9.36 7.01
C LYS A 251 4.18 -8.91 6.83
N VAL A 252 3.80 -8.56 5.61
CA VAL A 252 2.41 -8.16 5.28
C VAL A 252 1.85 -9.15 4.28
N ARG A 253 0.77 -9.84 4.65
CA ARG A 253 0.12 -10.87 3.83
C ARG A 253 -1.25 -10.43 3.36
N GLY A 254 -1.56 -10.72 2.12
CA GLY A 254 -2.88 -10.49 1.54
C GLY A 254 -3.14 -11.39 0.35
N HIS A 255 -4.42 -11.63 0.06
CA HIS A 255 -4.80 -12.21 -1.22
C HIS A 255 -4.72 -11.15 -2.33
N ALA A 256 -4.63 -11.60 -3.58
CA ALA A 256 -4.79 -10.76 -4.74
C ALA A 256 -5.66 -11.46 -5.78
N LEU A 257 -6.48 -10.66 -6.45
CA LEU A 257 -7.40 -11.09 -7.49
C LEU A 257 -7.03 -10.42 -8.80
N THR A 258 -6.85 -11.20 -9.86
CA THR A 258 -6.81 -10.66 -11.23
C THR A 258 -8.23 -10.29 -11.66
N PHE A 259 -8.53 -9.00 -11.67
CA PHE A 259 -9.84 -8.48 -12.08
C PHE A 259 -10.00 -8.49 -13.60
N SER A 260 -8.97 -8.06 -14.33
CA SER A 260 -8.99 -8.09 -15.80
C SER A 260 -7.58 -8.13 -16.38
N VAL A 261 -7.47 -8.67 -17.60
CA VAL A 261 -6.28 -8.58 -18.44
C VAL A 261 -6.68 -7.91 -19.74
N ALA A 262 -5.98 -6.86 -20.13
CA ALA A 262 -6.29 -6.06 -21.31
C ALA A 262 -5.06 -5.85 -22.19
N THR A 263 -5.28 -5.68 -23.49
CA THR A 263 -4.26 -5.22 -24.43
C THR A 263 -4.49 -3.74 -24.71
N LEU A 264 -3.48 -2.91 -24.44
CA LEU A 264 -3.47 -1.48 -24.73
C LEU A 264 -3.02 -1.26 -26.18
N ALA A 265 -3.68 -0.32 -26.87
CA ALA A 265 -3.48 -0.02 -28.29
C ALA A 265 -2.23 0.86 -28.55
#